data_AF-A0A149VF94-F1
#
_entry.id   AF-A0A149VF94-F1
#
_cell.length_a   1.000
_cell.length_b   1.000
_cell.length_c   1.000
_cell.angle_alpha   90.00
_cell.angle_beta   90.00
_cell.angle_gamma   90.00
#
_symmetry.space_group_name_H-M   'P 1'
#
loop_
_entity.id
_entity.type
_entity.pdbx_description
1 polymer ?
#
loop_
_entity_poly.entity_id
_entity_poly.type
_entity_poly.pdbx_seq_one_letter_code
_entity_poly.pdbx_strand_id
1 'polypeptide(L)'
;MDECDAALFCIDPFRRAADMDPGTAVEIGYMAAQNKPMAGYTVDGRFYHEKVQTYFEQAWHTPLTEERPHDGARVRWLDADSMIVHSEGLLQNAMVEGFIRQAGGDIAVADDILSAFRAAASDLAGLIYGAAEKKDTSHG
;
A
#
# COMPACT_ATOMS: atom_id res chain seq x y z
N MET A 1 -10.66 15.20 5.59
CA MET A 1 -9.25 14.96 6.00
C MET A 1 -8.85 15.85 7.16
N ASP A 2 -9.00 17.18 7.07
CA ASP A 2 -8.62 18.12 8.14
C ASP A 2 -9.30 17.83 9.48
N GLU A 3 -10.57 17.42 9.45
CA GLU A 3 -11.37 17.11 10.64
C GLU A 3 -11.23 15.66 11.13
N CYS A 4 -10.52 14.80 10.40
CA CYS A 4 -10.35 13.40 10.77
C CYS A 4 -9.16 13.23 11.71
N ASP A 5 -9.29 12.40 12.75
CA ASP A 5 -8.20 12.05 13.66
C ASP A 5 -7.23 11.05 13.04
N ALA A 6 -7.71 10.19 12.13
CA ALA A 6 -6.95 9.15 11.44
C ALA A 6 -7.65 8.74 10.13
N ALA A 7 -6.98 7.90 9.31
CA ALA A 7 -7.56 7.38 8.07
C ALA A 7 -7.35 5.89 7.87
N LEU A 8 -8.31 5.27 7.18
CA LEU A 8 -8.25 3.89 6.72
C LEU A 8 -8.41 3.89 5.19
N PHE A 9 -7.47 3.29 4.47
CA PHE A 9 -7.43 3.37 3.02
C PHE A 9 -7.57 1.99 2.37
N CYS A 10 -8.53 1.87 1.45
CA CYS A 10 -8.56 0.75 0.51
C CYS A 10 -7.47 0.97 -0.54
N ILE A 11 -6.57 0.00 -0.69
CA ILE A 11 -5.50 0.05 -1.70
C ILE A 11 -5.65 -1.03 -2.77
N ASP A 12 -6.86 -1.57 -2.90
CA ASP A 12 -7.21 -2.52 -3.96
C ASP A 12 -6.90 -1.94 -5.34
N PRO A 13 -6.51 -2.79 -6.31
CA PRO A 13 -6.35 -2.35 -7.68
C PRO A 13 -7.65 -1.79 -8.25
N PHE A 14 -7.55 -0.64 -8.93
CA PHE A 14 -8.69 0.13 -9.37
C PHE A 14 -8.90 0.05 -10.89
N ARG A 15 -10.16 -0.07 -11.33
CA ARG A 15 -10.56 -0.07 -12.75
C ARG A 15 -9.78 -1.06 -13.65
N ARG A 16 -9.49 -2.25 -13.10
CA ARG A 16 -8.78 -3.34 -13.80
C ARG A 16 -7.29 -3.04 -14.10
N ALA A 17 -6.70 -2.03 -13.47
CA ALA A 17 -5.26 -1.80 -13.47
C ALA A 17 -4.59 -2.52 -12.28
N ALA A 18 -3.26 -2.49 -12.22
CA ALA A 18 -2.50 -2.96 -11.06
C ALA A 18 -2.51 -1.94 -9.90
N ASP A 19 -2.60 -0.65 -10.23
CA ASP A 19 -2.55 0.46 -9.28
C ASP A 19 -3.86 0.67 -8.54
N MET A 20 -3.75 1.16 -7.32
CA MET A 20 -4.89 1.70 -6.57
C MET A 20 -5.43 3.00 -7.17
N ASP A 21 -6.56 3.49 -6.65
CA ASP A 21 -7.14 4.77 -7.07
C ASP A 21 -6.17 5.96 -6.83
N PRO A 22 -5.84 6.77 -7.86
CA PRO A 22 -4.94 7.90 -7.70
C PRO A 22 -5.50 9.00 -6.80
N GLY A 23 -6.83 9.13 -6.69
CA GLY A 23 -7.46 10.06 -5.74
C GLY A 23 -7.13 9.68 -4.30
N THR A 24 -7.30 8.41 -3.95
CA THR A 24 -6.91 7.90 -2.63
C THR A 24 -5.39 8.03 -2.38
N ALA A 25 -4.54 7.88 -3.40
CA ALA A 25 -3.10 8.14 -3.24
C ALA A 25 -2.80 9.62 -2.87
N VAL A 26 -3.55 10.57 -3.43
CA VAL A 26 -3.46 11.99 -3.04
C VAL A 26 -3.90 12.19 -1.57
N GLU A 27 -4.97 11.53 -1.15
CA GLU A 27 -5.45 11.59 0.24
C GLU A 27 -4.43 11.03 1.23
N ILE A 28 -3.78 9.91 0.90
CA ILE A 28 -2.68 9.33 1.69
C ILE A 28 -1.55 10.34 1.86
N GLY A 29 -1.11 10.98 0.77
CA GLY A 29 -0.06 12.01 0.84
C GLY A 29 -0.47 13.21 1.68
N TYR A 30 -1.73 13.66 1.57
CA TYR A 30 -2.26 14.78 2.33
C TYR A 30 -2.38 14.48 3.84
N MET A 31 -2.78 13.27 4.19
CA MET A 31 -2.84 12.81 5.59
C MET A 31 -1.45 12.61 6.17
N ALA A 32 -0.50 12.07 5.39
CA ALA A 32 0.89 11.92 5.77
C ALA A 32 1.55 13.28 6.08
N ALA A 33 1.29 14.31 5.27
CA ALA A 33 1.80 15.66 5.51
C ALA A 33 1.29 16.28 6.84
N GLN A 34 0.15 15.82 7.35
CA GLN A 34 -0.39 16.23 8.65
C GLN A 34 0.08 15.36 9.82
N ASN A 35 0.92 14.35 9.56
CA ASN A 35 1.34 13.35 10.54
C ASN A 35 0.16 12.61 11.20
N LYS A 36 -0.93 12.41 10.45
CA LYS A 36 -2.11 11.69 10.97
C LYS A 36 -1.88 10.18 10.91
N PRO A 37 -2.31 9.40 11.92
CA PRO A 37 -2.27 7.94 11.87
C PRO A 37 -3.07 7.40 10.69
N MET A 38 -2.55 6.37 10.03
CA MET A 38 -3.19 5.77 8.87
C MET A 38 -2.99 4.25 8.87
N ALA A 39 -3.92 3.50 8.32
CA ALA A 39 -3.75 2.08 7.99
C ALA A 39 -4.34 1.78 6.61
N GLY A 40 -3.86 0.71 5.97
CA GLY A 40 -4.32 0.28 4.66
C GLY A 40 -4.98 -1.09 4.69
N TYR A 41 -5.78 -1.42 3.69
CA TYR A 41 -6.27 -2.77 3.48
C TYR A 41 -6.42 -3.10 1.99
N THR A 42 -6.29 -4.38 1.66
CA THR A 42 -6.46 -4.91 0.30
C THR A 42 -6.98 -6.34 0.33
N VAL A 43 -7.72 -6.73 -0.71
CA VAL A 43 -8.04 -8.13 -1.00
C VAL A 43 -7.07 -8.77 -1.98
N ASP A 44 -6.23 -7.97 -2.64
CA ASP A 44 -5.19 -8.44 -3.53
C ASP A 44 -3.82 -8.40 -2.84
N GLY A 45 -3.44 -9.54 -2.25
CA GLY A 45 -2.19 -9.75 -1.52
C GLY A 45 -0.97 -10.04 -2.40
N ARG A 46 -1.13 -10.07 -3.73
CA ARG A 46 0.01 -10.24 -4.64
C ARG A 46 0.96 -9.05 -4.53
N PHE A 47 2.23 -9.24 -4.85
CA PHE A 47 3.16 -8.13 -4.98
C PHE A 47 2.84 -7.31 -6.24
N TYR A 48 3.21 -6.04 -6.21
CA TYR A 48 2.89 -5.07 -7.25
C TYR A 48 3.36 -5.55 -8.64
N HIS A 49 4.56 -6.12 -8.75
CA HIS A 49 5.06 -6.65 -10.02
C HIS A 49 4.20 -7.79 -10.59
N GLU A 50 3.65 -8.66 -9.75
CA GLU A 50 2.76 -9.76 -10.17
C GLU A 50 1.41 -9.20 -10.67
N LYS A 51 0.93 -8.12 -10.05
CA LYS A 51 -0.28 -7.41 -10.49
C LYS A 51 -0.07 -6.75 -11.85
N VAL A 52 1.07 -6.06 -12.03
CA VAL A 52 1.43 -5.42 -13.29
C VAL A 52 1.62 -6.48 -14.39
N GLN A 53 2.29 -7.59 -14.09
CA GLN A 53 2.41 -8.71 -15.04
C GLN A 53 1.03 -9.23 -15.47
N THR A 54 0.15 -9.52 -14.51
CA THR A 54 -1.21 -9.99 -14.81
C THR A 54 -1.97 -9.00 -15.70
N TYR A 55 -1.85 -7.70 -15.41
CA TYR A 55 -2.49 -6.65 -16.21
C TYR A 55 -1.98 -6.65 -17.65
N PHE A 56 -0.67 -6.66 -17.86
CA PHE A 56 -0.09 -6.64 -19.20
C PHE A 56 -0.38 -7.91 -20.01
N GLU A 57 -0.37 -9.08 -19.36
CA GLU A 57 -0.73 -10.35 -19.99
C GLU A 57 -2.21 -10.39 -20.41
N GLN A 58 -3.11 -9.82 -19.60
CA GLN A 58 -4.54 -9.79 -19.89
C GLN A 58 -4.90 -8.75 -20.94
N ALA A 59 -4.29 -7.57 -20.91
CA ALA A 59 -4.63 -6.46 -21.80
C ALA A 59 -3.90 -6.51 -23.15
N TRP A 60 -2.65 -6.98 -23.19
CA TRP A 60 -1.81 -6.97 -24.40
C TRP A 60 -1.12 -8.31 -24.71
N HIS A 61 -1.40 -9.39 -23.95
CA HIS A 61 -0.76 -10.70 -24.15
C HIS A 61 0.77 -10.63 -24.20
N THR A 62 1.33 -9.69 -23.44
CA THR A 62 2.77 -9.42 -23.40
C THR A 62 3.25 -9.57 -21.96
N PRO A 63 4.21 -10.46 -21.68
CA PRO A 63 4.76 -10.60 -20.33
C PRO A 63 5.72 -9.45 -19.99
N LEU A 64 6.03 -9.30 -18.71
CA LEU A 64 7.11 -8.40 -18.29
C LEU A 64 8.47 -8.94 -18.75
N THR A 65 9.37 -8.03 -19.07
CA THR A 65 10.75 -8.36 -19.41
C THR A 65 11.62 -8.29 -18.15
N GLU A 66 12.34 -9.36 -17.88
CA GLU A 66 13.33 -9.40 -16.80
C GLU A 66 14.65 -8.80 -17.31
N GLU A 67 15.08 -7.69 -16.72
CA GLU A 67 16.39 -7.08 -16.96
C GLU A 67 17.32 -7.40 -15.79
N ARG A 68 18.48 -8.02 -16.08
CA ARG A 68 19.56 -8.23 -15.10
C ARG A 68 20.68 -7.21 -15.37
N PRO A 69 20.82 -6.17 -14.52
CA PRO A 69 21.90 -5.21 -14.67
C PRO A 69 23.29 -5.87 -14.57
N HIS A 70 24.22 -5.44 -15.43
CA HIS A 70 25.61 -5.95 -15.42
C HIS A 70 26.44 -5.48 -14.22
N ASP A 71 25.97 -4.48 -13.48
CA ASP A 71 26.63 -3.90 -12.31
C ASP A 71 26.34 -4.66 -10.99
N GLY A 72 25.61 -5.78 -11.06
CA GLY A 72 25.20 -6.55 -9.89
C GLY A 72 24.04 -5.92 -9.12
N ALA A 73 23.38 -4.89 -9.66
CA ALA A 73 22.13 -4.38 -9.11
C ALA A 73 21.01 -5.45 -9.20
N ARG A 74 19.95 -5.25 -8.41
CA ARG A 74 18.78 -6.14 -8.39
C ARG A 74 18.13 -6.21 -9.77
N VAL A 75 17.52 -7.37 -10.02
CA VAL A 75 16.66 -7.60 -11.19
C VAL A 75 15.61 -6.50 -11.28
N ARG A 76 15.37 -6.02 -12.50
CA ARG A 76 14.31 -5.06 -12.79
C ARG A 76 13.29 -5.74 -13.69
N TRP A 77 12.03 -5.52 -13.39
CA TRP A 77 10.94 -5.89 -14.26
C TRP A 77 10.58 -4.69 -15.12
N LEU A 78 10.53 -4.88 -16.43
CA LEU A 78 10.13 -3.86 -17.40
C LEU A 78 8.78 -4.24 -18.01
N ASP A 79 7.91 -3.25 -18.17
CA ASP A 79 6.67 -3.43 -18.92
C ASP A 79 6.88 -3.37 -20.45
N ALA A 80 5.79 -3.45 -21.21
CA ALA A 80 5.84 -3.43 -22.67
C ALA A 80 6.41 -2.13 -23.26
N ASP A 81 6.37 -1.03 -22.50
CA ASP A 81 6.90 0.28 -22.88
C ASP A 81 8.35 0.48 -22.35
N SER A 82 8.97 -0.58 -21.83
CA SER A 82 10.30 -0.55 -21.20
C SER A 82 10.36 0.31 -19.94
N MET A 83 9.22 0.54 -19.28
CA MET A 83 9.15 1.25 -18.01
C MET A 83 9.39 0.29 -16.86
N ILE A 84 10.16 0.75 -15.87
CA ILE A 84 10.48 -0.06 -14.69
C ILE A 84 9.23 -0.22 -13.82
N VAL A 85 8.86 -1.47 -13.59
CA VAL A 85 7.90 -1.88 -12.58
C VAL A 85 8.62 -1.84 -11.23
N HIS A 86 8.46 -0.73 -10.51
CA HIS A 86 9.12 -0.50 -9.23
C HIS A 86 8.40 -1.20 -8.06
N SER A 87 8.76 -0.89 -6.81
CA SER A 87 8.06 -1.40 -5.61
C SER A 87 8.09 -2.92 -5.40
N GLU A 88 9.21 -3.56 -5.72
CA GLU A 88 9.38 -4.98 -5.48
C GLU A 88 9.18 -5.33 -3.98
N GLY A 89 8.36 -6.35 -3.72
CA GLY A 89 8.03 -6.80 -2.37
C GLY A 89 6.93 -5.97 -1.67
N LEU A 90 6.36 -4.97 -2.35
CA LEU A 90 5.22 -4.18 -1.86
C LEU A 90 3.95 -4.56 -2.63
N LEU A 91 2.80 -4.32 -2.03
CA LEU A 91 1.45 -4.52 -2.57
C LEU A 91 1.04 -3.36 -3.50
N GLN A 92 1.60 -2.17 -3.30
CA GLN A 92 1.35 -0.96 -4.09
C GLN A 92 2.63 -0.11 -4.27
N ASN A 93 2.48 1.05 -4.93
CA ASN A 93 3.53 2.05 -5.04
C ASN A 93 4.20 2.36 -3.68
N ALA A 94 5.52 2.54 -3.68
CA ALA A 94 6.32 2.66 -2.46
C ALA A 94 5.95 3.89 -1.63
N MET A 95 5.41 4.94 -2.25
CA MET A 95 4.93 6.12 -1.53
C MET A 95 3.65 5.82 -0.77
N VAL A 96 2.74 5.03 -1.34
CA VAL A 96 1.49 4.61 -0.68
C VAL A 96 1.82 3.81 0.58
N GLU A 97 2.59 2.74 0.40
CA GLU A 97 2.98 1.88 1.51
C GLU A 97 3.91 2.56 2.50
N GLY A 98 4.88 3.30 1.99
CA GLY A 98 5.85 4.02 2.79
C GLY A 98 5.18 5.03 3.71
N PHE A 99 4.21 5.80 3.22
CA PHE A 99 3.49 6.76 4.05
C PHE A 99 2.60 6.11 5.11
N ILE A 100 1.91 5.02 4.77
CA ILE A 100 1.11 4.26 5.76
C ILE A 100 2.02 3.72 6.87
N ARG A 101 3.13 3.06 6.49
CA ARG A 101 4.10 2.52 7.45
C ARG A 101 4.79 3.60 8.28
N GLN A 102 5.11 4.75 7.67
CA GLN A 102 5.69 5.89 8.37
C GLN A 102 4.73 6.49 9.41
N ALA A 103 3.41 6.44 9.15
CA ALA A 103 2.39 6.83 10.11
C ALA A 103 2.17 5.81 11.25
N GLY A 104 2.94 4.72 11.27
CA GLY A 104 2.86 3.63 12.25
C GLY A 104 1.88 2.52 11.86
N GLY A 105 1.17 2.66 10.74
CA GLY A 105 0.24 1.66 10.21
C GLY A 105 0.90 0.50 9.50
N ASP A 106 0.07 -0.46 9.11
CA ASP A 106 0.42 -1.49 8.13
C ASP A 106 -0.77 -1.72 7.18
N ILE A 107 -0.61 -2.66 6.26
CA ILE A 107 -1.67 -3.08 5.35
C ILE A 107 -2.20 -4.44 5.75
N ALA A 108 -3.49 -4.50 6.06
CA ALA A 108 -4.18 -5.76 6.23
C ALA A 108 -4.52 -6.39 4.88
N VAL A 109 -4.28 -7.69 4.77
CA VAL A 109 -4.61 -8.49 3.58
C VAL A 109 -5.59 -9.59 4.00
N ALA A 110 -6.70 -9.74 3.28
CA ALA A 110 -7.63 -10.84 3.47
C ALA A 110 -8.37 -11.19 2.17
N ASP A 111 -9.01 -12.36 2.09
CA ASP A 111 -9.69 -12.81 0.87
C ASP A 111 -10.99 -12.03 0.56
N ASP A 112 -11.50 -11.27 1.53
CA ASP A 112 -12.70 -10.44 1.36
C ASP A 112 -12.53 -9.06 2.00
N ILE A 113 -13.27 -8.10 1.45
CA ILE A 113 -13.13 -6.69 1.79
C ILE A 113 -13.50 -6.40 3.25
N LEU A 114 -14.48 -7.11 3.82
CA LEU A 114 -14.91 -6.89 5.19
C LEU A 114 -13.87 -7.38 6.19
N SER A 115 -13.27 -8.54 5.94
CA SER A 115 -12.20 -9.10 6.75
C SER A 115 -10.95 -8.22 6.69
N ALA A 116 -10.55 -7.79 5.49
CA ALA A 116 -9.40 -6.89 5.30
C ALA A 116 -9.61 -5.54 6.01
N PHE A 117 -10.79 -4.94 5.81
CA PHE A 117 -11.19 -3.70 6.48
C PHE A 117 -11.17 -3.83 8.02
N ARG A 118 -11.74 -4.90 8.57
CA ARG A 118 -11.81 -5.11 10.03
C ARG A 118 -10.42 -5.26 10.65
N ALA A 119 -9.53 -6.00 10.00
CA ALA A 119 -8.17 -6.16 10.45
C ALA A 119 -7.44 -4.80 10.48
N ALA A 120 -7.49 -4.05 9.38
CA ALA A 120 -6.86 -2.72 9.35
C ALA A 120 -7.48 -1.73 10.36
N ALA A 121 -8.80 -1.78 10.57
CA ALA A 121 -9.46 -0.92 11.55
C ALA A 121 -9.05 -1.26 12.99
N SER A 122 -8.85 -2.55 13.29
CA SER A 122 -8.32 -3.00 14.58
C SER A 122 -6.90 -2.50 14.80
N ASP A 123 -6.03 -2.61 13.79
CA ASP A 123 -4.65 -2.12 13.86
C ASP A 123 -4.60 -0.60 14.04
N LEU A 124 -5.42 0.14 13.29
CA LEU A 124 -5.54 1.59 13.41
C LEU A 124 -6.06 2.02 14.78
N ALA A 125 -7.05 1.31 15.32
CA ALA A 125 -7.53 1.56 16.68
C ALA A 125 -6.42 1.33 17.71
N GLY A 126 -5.61 0.29 17.54
CA GLY A 126 -4.42 0.04 18.36
C GLY A 126 -3.42 1.20 18.32
N LEU A 127 -3.24 1.84 17.17
CA LEU A 127 -2.36 3.01 17.04
C LEU A 127 -2.90 4.25 17.76
N ILE A 128 -4.20 4.53 17.60
CA ILE A 128 -4.83 5.71 18.16
C ILE A 128 -4.98 5.58 19.68
N TYR A 129 -5.48 4.43 20.16
CA TYR A 129 -5.85 4.23 21.56
C TYR A 129 -4.78 3.49 22.37
N GLY A 130 -4.00 2.59 21.77
CA GLY A 130 -2.92 1.90 22.46
C GLY A 130 -1.74 2.81 22.84
N ALA A 131 -1.56 3.93 22.13
CA ALA A 131 -0.63 4.99 22.53
C ALA A 131 -1.14 5.82 23.73
N ALA A 132 -2.47 5.89 23.94
CA ALA A 132 -3.08 6.61 25.05
C ALA A 132 -2.92 5.85 26.38
N GLU A 133 -3.10 4.52 26.39
CA GLU A 133 -2.97 3.69 27.61
C GLU A 133 -1.54 3.66 28.18
N LYS A 134 -0.50 3.79 27.33
CA LYS A 134 0.90 3.87 27.79
C LYS A 134 1.26 5.22 28.43
N LYS A 135 0.53 6.30 28.14
CA LYS A 135 0.79 7.62 28.72
C LYS A 135 0.31 7.70 30.17
N ASP A 136 -0.84 7.09 30.47
CA ASP A 136 -1.45 7.10 31.81
C ASP A 136 -0.72 6.22 32.84
N THR A 137 0.17 5.33 32.42
CA THR A 137 0.92 4.42 33.30
C THR A 137 2.32 4.92 33.68
N SER A 138 2.76 6.08 33.18
CA SER A 138 4.11 6.63 33.42
C SER A 138 4.21 7.65 34.57
N HIS A 139 3.17 7.79 35.39
CA HIS A 139 3.19 8.60 36.61
C HIS A 139 2.96 7.70 37.83
N GLY A 140 4.01 6.97 38.21
CA GLY A 140 4.12 6.20 39.45
C GLY A 140 5.54 6.27 39.98
#